data_AF-A0A8C3HYT2-F1
#
_entry.id   AF-A0A8C3HYT2-F1
#
_cell.length_a   1.000
_cell.length_b   1.000
_cell.length_c   1.000
_cell.angle_alpha   90.00
_cell.angle_beta   90.00
_cell.angle_gamma   90.00
#
_symmetry.space_group_name_H-M   'P 1'
#
loop_
_entity.id
_entity.type
_entity.pdbx_description
1 polymer ?
#
loop_
_entity_poly.entity_id
_entity_poly.type
_entity_poly.pdbx_seq_one_letter_code
_entity_poly.pdbx_strand_id
1 'polypeptide(L)'
;MDTQGAFDSQSTIKDCATVFALSTMTSSVQVYNLSQNIQEDDLQHLQLFTEYGRLAMEEIYQKPFQTLMFLIRDWSYPYEHSYGLEGGKKFLEKRLQVKQNQHEELQNVRKHIRSCFSNLGCFLLPHPGLKVATNPNFDGRLNDIDDDFKRELRDLVPLLLAPENLVEKEISGSKVTCRDLVEYFKAYIKIYQGEALPHPKSMLQATAEANNLAAVAGAKDTYNKGMEQVCGGDKPYIAPSDLERQHQGFKESAVKQFCSVKKMGGEEFCRRYQDQLEAELDEIYANFVKHNDGKNIFYAARTPATLFAVMFAMYIISGLTGFLGMNSIASLCNLIMGLALISLCTWAYVKYSGEFREVGTAIDQIAEALWEQRNPRKVRN
;
A
#
# COMPACT_ATOMS: atom_id res chain seq x y z
N MET A 1 15.92 -1.46 31.53
CA MET A 1 15.69 -2.53 30.54
C MET A 1 16.93 -2.61 29.69
N ASP A 2 17.54 -3.79 29.59
CA ASP A 2 18.62 -4.03 28.63
C ASP A 2 18.03 -4.65 27.36
N THR A 3 18.64 -4.38 26.21
CA THR A 3 18.10 -4.75 24.90
C THR A 3 19.16 -5.42 24.04
N GLN A 4 18.75 -6.36 23.18
CA GLN A 4 19.63 -6.91 22.16
C GLN A 4 20.19 -5.80 21.26
N GLY A 5 21.47 -5.89 20.92
CA GLY A 5 22.12 -4.94 20.02
C GLY A 5 21.50 -4.96 18.62
N ALA A 6 21.31 -3.78 18.04
CA ALA A 6 20.86 -3.66 16.65
C ALA A 6 21.98 -4.07 15.68
N PHE A 7 21.59 -4.60 14.52
CA PHE A 7 22.47 -4.95 13.40
C PHE A 7 23.51 -6.05 13.71
N ASP A 8 23.13 -7.05 14.51
CA ASP A 8 23.92 -8.27 14.56
C ASP A 8 23.77 -9.11 13.26
N SER A 9 24.64 -10.11 13.09
CA SER A 9 24.64 -10.95 11.88
C SER A 9 23.48 -11.95 11.79
N GLN A 10 22.63 -12.02 12.81
CA GLN A 10 21.58 -13.03 12.95
C GLN A 10 20.16 -12.45 12.92
N SER A 11 20.02 -11.15 13.13
CA SER A 11 18.75 -10.45 13.24
C SER A 11 18.40 -9.70 11.95
N THR A 12 17.11 -9.67 11.62
CA THR A 12 16.62 -8.89 10.49
C THR A 12 16.42 -7.42 10.88
N ILE A 13 16.28 -6.53 9.90
CA ILE A 13 15.94 -5.12 10.13
C ILE A 13 14.61 -4.99 10.90
N LYS A 14 13.65 -5.89 10.64
CA LYS A 14 12.39 -5.97 11.38
C LYS A 14 12.65 -6.23 12.86
N ASP A 15 13.48 -7.22 13.19
CA ASP A 15 13.76 -7.59 14.57
C ASP A 15 14.42 -6.43 15.33
N CYS A 16 15.42 -5.78 14.72
CA CYS A 16 16.07 -4.61 15.30
C CYS A 16 15.08 -3.44 15.50
N ALA A 17 14.23 -3.17 14.50
CA ALA A 17 13.23 -2.11 14.59
C ALA A 17 12.19 -2.39 15.68
N THR A 18 11.72 -3.63 15.80
CA THR A 18 10.76 -4.05 16.82
C THR A 18 11.34 -3.93 18.22
N VAL A 19 12.57 -4.42 18.44
CA VAL A 19 13.24 -4.32 19.76
C VAL A 19 13.45 -2.87 20.15
N PHE A 20 13.96 -2.03 19.24
CA PHE A 20 14.17 -0.61 19.50
C PHE A 20 12.86 0.15 19.74
N ALA A 21 11.84 -0.10 18.91
CA ALA A 21 10.55 0.55 19.05
C ALA A 21 9.89 0.17 20.37
N LEU A 22 9.91 -1.12 20.76
CA LEU A 22 9.40 -1.58 22.05
C LEU A 22 10.15 -0.97 23.23
N SER A 23 11.49 -0.90 23.18
CA SER A 23 12.26 -0.28 24.26
C SER A 23 11.95 1.21 24.39
N THR A 24 11.80 1.91 23.27
CA THR A 24 11.51 3.35 23.23
C THR A 24 10.09 3.64 23.71
N MET A 25 9.09 2.85 23.28
CA MET A 25 7.70 3.03 23.70
C MET A 25 7.49 2.75 25.17
N THR A 26 8.25 1.81 25.74
CA THR A 26 8.07 1.36 27.14
C THR A 26 8.93 2.14 28.13
N SER A 27 10.05 2.72 27.67
CA SER A 27 10.92 3.56 28.50
C SER A 27 10.41 4.99 28.64
N SER A 28 10.70 5.61 29.79
CA SER A 28 10.59 7.07 29.98
C SER A 28 11.89 7.79 29.62
N VAL A 29 13.03 7.09 29.79
CA VAL A 29 14.36 7.51 29.38
C VAL A 29 14.96 6.44 28.49
N GLN A 30 15.13 6.75 27.22
CA GLN A 30 15.85 5.90 26.26
C GLN A 30 17.29 6.37 26.18
N VAL A 31 18.25 5.49 26.48
CA VAL A 31 19.67 5.76 26.24
C VAL A 31 20.02 5.18 24.88
N TYR A 32 20.37 6.04 23.92
CA TYR A 32 20.83 5.63 22.61
C TYR A 32 22.35 5.60 22.60
N ASN A 33 22.89 4.39 22.75
CA ASN A 33 24.32 4.15 22.87
C ASN A 33 24.97 4.04 21.48
N LEU A 34 25.82 5.01 21.16
CA LEU A 34 26.54 5.11 19.88
C LEU A 34 28.04 5.01 20.11
N SER A 35 28.77 4.56 19.09
CA SER A 35 30.23 4.48 19.14
C SER A 35 30.86 5.66 18.40
N GLN A 36 31.80 6.34 19.06
CA GLN A 36 32.66 7.41 18.59
C GLN A 36 31.97 8.72 18.19
N ASN A 37 30.91 8.70 17.37
CA ASN A 37 30.28 9.90 16.81
C ASN A 37 28.77 9.69 16.60
N ILE A 38 28.09 10.76 16.19
CA ILE A 38 26.73 10.69 15.64
C ILE A 38 26.86 10.84 14.12
N GLN A 39 26.55 9.77 13.40
CA GLN A 39 26.53 9.73 11.95
C GLN A 39 25.10 9.97 11.41
N GLU A 40 24.93 10.24 10.12
CA GLU A 40 23.59 10.51 9.57
C GLU A 40 22.75 9.23 9.46
N ASP A 41 23.37 8.08 9.24
CA ASP A 41 22.71 6.77 9.27
C ASP A 41 22.18 6.44 10.67
N ASP A 42 22.89 6.81 11.75
CA ASP A 42 22.35 6.70 13.12
C ASP A 42 21.04 7.49 13.26
N LEU A 43 20.99 8.71 12.72
CA LEU A 43 19.80 9.56 12.76
C LEU A 43 18.66 9.01 11.88
N GLN A 44 18.99 8.45 10.72
CA GLN A 44 18.01 7.79 9.84
C GLN A 44 17.44 6.52 10.47
N HIS A 45 18.27 5.69 11.11
CA HIS A 45 17.81 4.52 11.86
C HIS A 45 16.91 4.92 13.03
N LEU A 46 17.31 5.94 13.80
CA LEU A 46 16.49 6.50 14.87
C LEU A 46 15.13 6.99 14.32
N GLN A 47 15.12 7.69 13.18
CA GLN A 47 13.87 8.09 12.52
C GLN A 47 13.01 6.89 12.16
N LEU A 48 13.58 5.87 11.51
CA LEU A 48 12.84 4.66 11.12
C LEU A 48 12.22 3.96 12.32
N PHE A 49 12.98 3.76 13.39
CA PHE A 49 12.49 3.03 14.57
C PHE A 49 11.46 3.83 15.37
N THR A 50 11.64 5.15 15.47
CA THR A 50 10.67 6.02 16.15
C THR A 50 9.37 6.17 15.37
N GLU A 51 9.43 6.22 14.04
CA GLU A 51 8.22 6.23 13.20
C GLU A 51 7.51 4.88 13.26
N TYR A 52 8.26 3.77 13.27
CA TYR A 52 7.68 2.44 13.47
C TYR A 52 6.97 2.31 14.82
N GLY A 53 7.57 2.86 15.89
CA GLY A 53 6.94 2.98 17.19
C GLY A 53 5.67 3.84 17.16
N ARG A 54 5.72 5.00 16.50
CA ARG A 54 4.60 5.92 16.39
C ARG A 54 3.39 5.31 15.68
N LEU A 55 3.59 4.48 14.64
CA LEU A 55 2.50 3.80 13.93
C LEU A 55 1.74 2.80 14.83
N ALA A 56 2.39 2.27 15.87
CA ALA A 56 1.76 1.39 16.86
C ALA A 56 1.03 2.15 17.98
N MET A 57 1.16 3.47 18.03
CA MET A 57 0.56 4.34 19.04
C MET A 57 -0.66 5.07 18.46
N GLU A 58 -1.60 5.44 19.34
CA GLU A 58 -2.77 6.22 18.95
C GLU A 58 -2.38 7.63 18.47
N GLU A 59 -3.18 8.22 17.58
CA GLU A 59 -2.92 9.58 17.08
C GLU A 59 -3.08 10.61 18.20
N ILE A 60 -1.96 11.16 18.65
CA ILE A 60 -1.90 12.12 19.76
C ILE A 60 -1.27 13.42 19.26
N TYR A 61 -1.81 14.56 19.70
CA TYR A 61 -1.28 15.90 19.40
C TYR A 61 0.01 16.23 20.17
N GLN A 62 0.33 15.46 21.20
CA GLN A 62 1.53 15.59 22.03
C GLN A 62 2.68 14.72 21.48
N LYS A 63 3.90 15.01 21.94
CA LYS A 63 5.07 14.21 21.58
C LYS A 63 4.94 12.79 22.14
N PRO A 64 5.22 11.74 21.35
CA PRO A 64 5.01 10.35 21.76
C PRO A 64 5.98 9.86 22.83
N PHE A 65 7.19 10.44 22.90
CA PHE A 65 8.26 9.98 23.78
C PHE A 65 8.78 11.11 24.68
N GLN A 66 9.34 10.72 25.83
CA GLN A 66 9.76 11.66 26.86
C GLN A 66 11.22 12.07 26.69
N THR A 67 12.18 11.25 27.15
CA THR A 67 13.61 11.61 27.15
C THR A 67 14.42 10.66 26.30
N LEU A 68 15.24 11.21 25.40
CA LEU A 68 16.29 10.50 24.67
C LEU A 68 17.66 11.03 25.07
N MET A 69 18.53 10.16 25.55
CA MET A 69 19.92 10.47 25.89
C MET A 69 20.85 9.83 24.85
N PHE A 70 21.50 10.63 24.02
CA PHE A 70 22.60 10.17 23.17
C PHE A 70 23.82 9.91 24.05
N LEU A 71 24.25 8.65 24.17
CA LEU A 71 25.47 8.29 24.87
C LEU A 71 26.54 7.94 23.85
N ILE A 72 27.50 8.84 23.66
CA ILE A 72 28.60 8.65 22.70
C ILE A 72 29.77 8.02 23.43
N ARG A 73 30.01 6.74 23.14
CA ARG A 73 31.14 5.97 23.67
C ARG A 73 32.40 6.32 22.91
N ASP A 74 33.55 6.21 23.57
CA ASP A 74 34.87 6.35 22.94
C ASP A 74 35.07 7.70 22.22
N TRP A 75 34.51 8.78 22.79
CA TRP A 75 34.67 10.12 22.27
C TRP A 75 36.16 10.51 22.27
N SER A 76 36.68 10.83 21.08
CA SER A 76 38.11 11.02 20.85
C SER A 76 38.53 12.49 20.73
N TYR A 77 37.58 13.43 20.78
CA TYR A 77 37.84 14.86 20.50
C TYR A 77 37.46 15.78 21.69
N PRO A 78 38.00 15.55 22.91
CA PRO A 78 37.69 16.36 24.09
C PRO A 78 38.10 17.83 23.95
N TYR A 79 39.05 18.12 23.04
CA TYR A 79 39.52 19.46 22.74
C TYR A 79 38.53 20.30 21.91
N GLU A 80 37.62 19.68 21.15
CA GLU A 80 36.54 20.40 20.44
C GLU A 80 35.29 20.49 21.33
N HIS A 81 34.90 19.36 21.92
CA HIS A 81 33.80 19.25 22.86
C HIS A 81 34.25 18.41 24.04
N SER A 82 34.27 19.01 25.24
CA SER A 82 34.69 18.35 26.48
C SER A 82 33.84 17.12 26.80
N TYR A 83 34.37 16.21 27.61
CA TYR A 83 33.59 15.09 28.12
C TYR A 83 32.39 15.55 28.96
N GLY A 84 31.44 14.63 29.15
CA GLY A 84 30.27 14.84 29.99
C GLY A 84 29.07 15.46 29.27
N LEU A 85 28.11 15.93 30.08
CA LEU A 85 26.82 16.46 29.61
C LEU A 85 26.95 17.82 28.91
N GLU A 86 27.79 18.72 29.42
CA GLU A 86 27.90 20.08 28.86
C GLU A 86 28.48 20.08 27.45
N GLY A 87 29.56 19.32 27.24
CA GLY A 87 30.15 19.16 25.91
C GLY A 87 29.21 18.41 24.98
N GLY A 88 28.54 17.37 25.47
CA GLY A 88 27.53 16.63 24.72
C GLY A 88 26.35 17.49 24.26
N LYS A 89 25.84 18.38 25.11
CA LYS A 89 24.77 19.32 24.74
C LYS A 89 25.19 20.23 23.59
N LYS A 90 26.36 20.87 23.67
CA LYS A 90 26.90 21.73 22.59
C LYS A 90 27.11 20.95 21.29
N PHE A 91 27.63 19.73 21.40
CA PHE A 91 27.84 18.84 20.26
C PHE A 91 26.52 18.44 19.59
N LEU A 92 25.51 18.02 20.37
CA LEU A 92 24.21 17.61 19.86
C LEU A 92 23.44 18.78 19.25
N GLU A 93 23.47 19.96 19.86
CA GLU A 93 22.85 21.17 19.31
C GLU A 93 23.40 21.50 17.91
N LYS A 94 24.72 21.38 17.71
CA LYS A 94 25.38 21.57 16.42
C LYS A 94 24.95 20.49 15.40
N ARG A 95 24.83 19.23 15.82
CA ARG A 95 24.44 18.10 14.95
C ARG A 95 22.97 18.14 14.52
N LEU A 96 22.07 18.48 15.44
CA LEU A 96 20.62 18.58 15.21
C LEU A 96 20.16 20.01 14.84
N GLN A 97 21.08 20.90 14.46
CA GLN A 97 20.74 22.22 13.96
C GLN A 97 20.14 22.10 12.54
N VAL A 98 18.90 22.57 12.39
CA VAL A 98 18.25 22.69 11.09
C VAL A 98 18.69 24.01 10.45
N LYS A 99 19.39 23.93 9.32
CA LYS A 99 19.82 25.10 8.53
C LYS A 99 19.02 25.15 7.24
N GLN A 100 18.61 26.34 6.80
CA GLN A 100 17.78 26.52 5.59
C GLN A 100 18.47 26.06 4.31
N ASN A 101 19.80 26.14 4.30
CA ASN A 101 20.69 25.76 3.21
C ASN A 101 21.10 24.27 3.24
N GLN A 102 20.57 23.46 4.17
CA GLN A 102 20.72 22.00 4.15
C GLN A 102 19.73 21.37 3.16
N HIS A 103 20.10 20.21 2.60
CA HIS A 103 19.18 19.38 1.83
C HIS A 103 17.93 19.03 2.64
N GLU A 104 16.77 18.96 1.99
CA GLU A 104 15.48 18.77 2.65
C GLU A 104 15.43 17.49 3.49
N GLU A 105 16.02 16.40 2.97
CA GLU A 105 16.13 15.12 3.68
C GLU A 105 16.79 15.26 5.06
N LEU A 106 17.91 15.99 5.13
CA LEU A 106 18.63 16.23 6.39
C LEU A 106 17.81 17.07 7.37
N GLN A 107 17.03 18.03 6.85
CA GLN A 107 16.13 18.85 7.67
C GLN A 107 14.99 17.99 8.23
N ASN A 108 14.42 17.12 7.42
CA ASN A 108 13.28 16.28 7.78
C ASN A 108 13.64 15.29 8.89
N VAL A 109 14.79 14.61 8.80
CA VAL A 109 15.31 13.72 9.86
C VAL A 109 15.40 14.46 11.20
N ARG A 110 15.97 15.67 11.20
CA ARG A 110 16.17 16.49 12.42
C ARG A 110 14.86 17.01 13.01
N LYS A 111 13.94 17.47 12.15
CA LYS A 111 12.60 17.91 12.55
C LYS A 111 11.82 16.75 13.18
N HIS A 112 11.91 15.57 12.57
CA HIS A 112 11.27 14.35 13.03
C HIS A 112 11.73 13.99 14.45
N ILE A 113 13.04 13.85 14.69
CA ILE A 113 13.59 13.53 16.02
C ILE A 113 13.13 14.55 17.08
N ARG A 114 13.14 15.85 16.76
CA ARG A 114 12.65 16.90 17.67
C ARG A 114 11.16 16.81 17.95
N SER A 115 10.36 16.31 17.01
CA SER A 115 8.91 16.11 17.21
C SER A 115 8.59 14.86 18.03
N CYS A 116 9.47 13.85 18.02
CA CYS A 116 9.24 12.59 18.73
C CYS A 116 9.50 12.68 20.24
N PHE A 117 10.51 13.45 20.67
CA PHE A 117 10.97 13.46 22.07
C PHE A 117 10.78 14.83 22.73
N SER A 118 10.29 14.83 23.98
CA SER A 118 10.16 16.02 24.82
C SER A 118 11.51 16.59 25.25
N ASN A 119 12.45 15.74 25.63
CA ASN A 119 13.79 16.12 26.05
C ASN A 119 14.85 15.33 25.28
N LEU A 120 15.90 16.02 24.84
CA LEU A 120 17.06 15.47 24.14
C LEU A 120 18.31 15.82 24.94
N GLY A 121 19.01 14.80 25.42
CA GLY A 121 20.31 14.92 26.09
C GLY A 121 21.42 14.28 25.26
N CYS A 122 22.66 14.68 25.50
CA CYS A 122 23.83 14.01 24.96
C CYS A 122 24.96 14.01 25.97
N PHE A 123 25.63 12.87 26.12
CA PHE A 123 26.75 12.68 27.02
C PHE A 123 27.93 12.09 26.24
N LEU A 124 29.09 12.75 26.35
CA LEU A 124 30.31 12.31 25.68
C LEU A 124 31.19 11.55 26.67
N LEU A 125 31.36 10.26 26.44
CA LEU A 125 32.13 9.37 27.32
C LEU A 125 33.49 9.08 26.68
N PRO A 126 34.61 9.17 27.43
CA PRO A 126 35.93 8.82 26.92
C PRO A 126 36.04 7.32 26.63
N HIS A 127 37.12 6.93 25.97
CA HIS A 127 37.46 5.52 25.79
C HIS A 127 37.82 4.88 27.15
N PRO A 128 37.36 3.66 27.48
CA PRO A 128 37.59 3.03 28.80
C PRO A 128 39.02 2.51 29.02
N GLY A 129 39.84 2.53 27.98
CA GLY A 129 41.22 2.05 27.97
C GLY A 129 41.40 0.80 27.11
N LEU A 130 42.60 0.62 26.53
CA LEU A 130 42.88 -0.50 25.63
C LEU A 130 42.74 -1.87 26.30
N LYS A 131 43.02 -1.94 27.61
CA LYS A 131 42.85 -3.17 28.39
C LYS A 131 41.40 -3.62 28.41
N VAL A 132 40.45 -2.69 28.55
CA VAL A 132 39.01 -3.00 28.55
C VAL A 132 38.56 -3.43 27.16
N ALA A 133 39.03 -2.76 26.12
CA ALA A 133 38.57 -3.01 24.75
C ALA A 133 39.13 -4.30 24.11
N THR A 134 40.35 -4.71 24.47
CA THR A 134 41.08 -5.77 23.74
C THR A 134 41.33 -7.03 24.56
N ASN A 135 41.27 -6.96 25.90
CA ASN A 135 41.60 -8.11 26.73
C ASN A 135 40.39 -9.05 26.88
N PRO A 136 40.46 -10.29 26.37
CA PRO A 136 39.36 -11.24 26.51
C PRO A 136 39.13 -11.69 27.97
N ASN A 137 40.13 -11.51 28.85
CA ASN A 137 40.08 -11.88 30.26
C ASN A 137 39.71 -10.71 31.18
N PHE A 138 39.25 -9.59 30.62
CA PHE A 138 38.82 -8.45 31.44
C PHE A 138 37.56 -8.81 32.25
N ASP A 139 37.64 -8.65 33.57
CA ASP A 139 36.62 -9.07 34.53
C ASP A 139 35.86 -7.88 35.16
N GLY A 140 36.02 -6.67 34.62
CA GLY A 140 35.32 -5.47 35.11
C GLY A 140 36.01 -4.72 36.24
N ARG A 141 37.24 -5.11 36.64
CA ARG A 141 37.96 -4.42 37.72
C ARG A 141 38.30 -2.96 37.38
N LEU A 142 38.00 -2.06 38.31
CA LEU A 142 38.23 -0.61 38.17
C LEU A 142 39.70 -0.21 38.00
N ASN A 143 40.65 -1.05 38.41
CA ASN A 143 42.07 -0.77 38.29
C ASN A 143 42.57 -0.81 36.84
N ASP A 144 41.85 -1.54 35.96
CA ASP A 144 42.21 -1.68 34.55
C ASP A 144 41.41 -0.73 33.64
N ILE A 145 40.56 0.12 34.23
CA ILE A 145 39.76 1.14 33.54
C ILE A 145 40.43 2.50 33.71
N ASP A 146 40.49 3.27 32.62
CA ASP A 146 41.08 4.61 32.60
C ASP A 146 40.39 5.58 33.58
N ASP A 147 41.19 6.45 34.21
CA ASP A 147 40.72 7.37 35.27
C ASP A 147 39.70 8.39 34.76
N ASP A 148 39.90 8.93 33.55
CA ASP A 148 38.94 9.85 32.93
C ASP A 148 37.58 9.17 32.72
N PHE A 149 37.56 7.90 32.26
CA PHE A 149 36.32 7.14 32.13
C PHE A 149 35.62 6.95 33.47
N LYS A 150 36.36 6.61 34.52
CA LYS A 150 35.79 6.47 35.87
C LYS A 150 35.21 7.78 36.38
N ARG A 151 35.85 8.92 36.10
CA ARG A 151 35.35 10.24 36.50
C ARG A 151 34.02 10.56 35.80
N GLU A 152 33.99 10.47 34.48
CA GLU A 152 32.77 10.78 33.71
C GLU A 152 31.65 9.77 33.99
N LEU A 153 31.97 8.50 34.27
CA LEU A 153 30.96 7.51 34.65
C LEU A 153 30.32 7.83 36.01
N ARG A 154 31.08 8.39 36.97
CA ARG A 154 30.54 8.84 38.26
C ARG A 154 29.54 9.99 38.10
N ASP A 155 29.66 10.77 37.03
CA ASP A 155 28.72 11.85 36.73
C ASP A 155 27.52 11.35 35.90
N LEU A 156 27.76 10.42 34.96
CA LEU A 156 26.72 9.84 34.10
C LEU A 156 25.66 9.05 34.89
N VAL A 157 26.09 8.20 35.83
CA VAL A 157 25.15 7.30 36.52
C VAL A 157 24.12 8.07 37.37
N PRO A 158 24.51 9.03 38.23
CA PRO A 158 23.54 9.88 38.95
C PRO A 158 22.70 10.76 38.03
N LEU A 159 23.26 11.26 36.92
CA LEU A 159 22.49 12.03 35.95
C LEU A 159 21.28 11.24 35.42
N LEU A 160 21.43 9.94 35.20
CA LEU A 160 20.36 9.08 34.70
C LEU A 160 19.46 8.48 35.80
N LEU A 161 20.01 8.16 36.96
CA LEU A 161 19.36 7.30 37.95
C LEU A 161 19.17 7.94 39.34
N ALA A 162 19.66 9.17 39.57
CA ALA A 162 19.40 9.84 40.84
C ALA A 162 17.89 10.10 41.02
N PRO A 163 17.35 9.97 42.25
CA PRO A 163 15.91 10.08 42.51
C PRO A 163 15.25 11.32 41.92
N GLU A 164 15.95 12.45 41.94
CA GLU A 164 15.52 13.74 41.40
C GLU A 164 15.43 13.79 39.86
N ASN A 165 16.15 12.90 39.17
CA ASN A 165 16.20 12.82 37.71
C ASN A 165 15.31 11.71 37.13
N LEU A 166 14.68 10.91 37.98
CA LEU A 166 13.80 9.82 37.53
C LEU A 166 12.54 10.37 36.89
N VAL A 167 12.36 10.06 35.60
CA VAL A 167 11.19 10.46 34.82
C VAL A 167 10.13 9.37 34.91
N GLU A 168 8.96 9.71 35.46
CA GLU A 168 7.79 8.82 35.46
C GLU A 168 7.28 8.61 34.04
N LYS A 169 6.90 7.38 33.68
CA LYS A 169 6.42 7.07 32.34
C LYS A 169 5.06 7.69 32.09
N GLU A 170 4.94 8.39 30.97
CA GLU A 170 3.67 8.93 30.47
C GLU A 170 3.35 8.34 29.09
N ILE A 171 2.09 7.97 28.89
CA ILE A 171 1.51 7.56 27.60
C ILE A 171 0.23 8.37 27.42
N SER A 172 0.11 9.06 26.29
CA SER A 172 -1.03 9.96 26.00
C SER A 172 -1.27 11.03 27.07
N GLY A 173 -0.19 11.54 27.69
CA GLY A 173 -0.25 12.54 28.76
C GLY A 173 -0.70 12.01 30.12
N SER A 174 -0.95 10.70 30.26
CA SER A 174 -1.31 10.06 31.53
C SER A 174 -0.13 9.29 32.10
N LYS A 175 0.10 9.43 33.40
CA LYS A 175 1.12 8.66 34.13
C LYS A 175 0.72 7.18 34.17
N VAL A 176 1.70 6.31 33.93
CA VAL A 176 1.49 4.87 33.76
C VAL A 176 1.99 4.13 34.99
N THR A 177 1.15 3.28 35.58
CA THR A 177 1.57 2.41 36.70
C THR A 177 2.31 1.17 36.19
N CYS A 178 3.04 0.47 37.06
CA CYS A 178 3.71 -0.78 36.67
C CYS A 178 2.74 -1.85 36.15
N ARG A 179 1.49 -1.87 36.65
CA ARG A 179 0.46 -2.79 36.16
C ARG A 179 0.06 -2.44 34.74
N ASP A 180 -0.20 -1.16 34.48
CA ASP A 180 -0.61 -0.69 33.16
C ASP A 180 0.51 -0.89 32.13
N LEU A 181 1.76 -0.66 32.54
CA LEU A 181 2.92 -0.85 31.66
C LEU A 181 3.01 -2.27 31.11
N VAL A 182 2.67 -3.29 31.90
CA VAL A 182 2.63 -4.68 31.45
C VAL A 182 1.52 -4.91 30.42
N GLU A 183 0.35 -4.30 30.60
CA GLU A 183 -0.74 -4.40 29.64
C GLU A 183 -0.41 -3.69 28.32
N TYR A 184 0.20 -2.50 28.38
CA TYR A 184 0.75 -1.83 27.20
C TYR A 184 1.80 -2.68 26.49
N PHE A 185 2.71 -3.30 27.24
CA PHE A 185 3.75 -4.16 26.67
C PHE A 185 3.15 -5.34 25.88
N LYS A 186 2.14 -6.01 26.44
CA LYS A 186 1.41 -7.09 25.76
C LYS A 186 0.68 -6.58 24.52
N ALA A 187 0.02 -5.42 24.61
CA ALA A 187 -0.70 -4.82 23.50
C ALA A 187 0.24 -4.47 22.34
N TYR A 188 1.36 -3.81 22.63
CA TYR A 188 2.36 -3.45 21.62
C TYR A 188 2.97 -4.68 20.95
N ILE A 189 3.32 -5.73 21.70
CA ILE A 189 3.81 -6.98 21.12
C ILE A 189 2.78 -7.60 20.18
N LYS A 190 1.50 -7.61 20.57
CA LYS A 190 0.43 -8.17 19.74
C LYS A 190 0.28 -7.42 18.41
N ILE A 191 0.49 -6.10 18.42
CA ILE A 191 0.48 -5.27 17.20
C ILE A 191 1.65 -5.68 16.28
N TYR A 192 2.87 -5.81 16.82
CA TYR A 192 4.04 -6.19 16.03
C TYR A 192 4.06 -7.65 15.56
N GLN A 193 3.34 -8.54 16.25
CA GLN A 193 3.13 -9.92 15.81
C GLN A 193 2.13 -10.02 14.66
N GLY A 194 1.23 -9.04 14.50
CA GLY A 194 0.30 -8.98 13.40
C GLY A 194 0.93 -8.48 12.09
N GLU A 195 0.18 -8.57 11.00
CA GLU A 195 0.55 -8.00 9.69
C GLU A 195 -0.02 -6.61 9.45
N ALA A 196 -0.60 -5.98 10.48
CA ALA A 196 -1.24 -4.67 10.37
C ALA A 196 -0.25 -3.52 10.13
N LEU A 197 1.00 -3.66 10.61
CA LEU A 197 2.04 -2.66 10.41
C LEU A 197 2.88 -2.96 9.17
N PRO A 198 3.29 -1.92 8.40
CA PRO A 198 4.18 -2.11 7.27
C PRO A 198 5.54 -2.63 7.77
N HIS A 199 6.05 -3.66 7.10
CA HIS A 199 7.34 -4.25 7.46
C HIS A 199 8.49 -3.26 7.19
N PRO A 200 9.37 -2.98 8.17
CA PRO A 200 10.59 -2.24 7.92
C PRO A 200 11.45 -2.99 6.90
N LYS A 201 11.81 -2.33 5.80
CA LYS A 201 12.62 -2.90 4.72
C LYS A 201 13.94 -2.16 4.62
N SER A 202 14.93 -2.81 4.01
CA SER A 202 16.17 -2.11 3.67
C SER A 202 15.87 -0.97 2.69
N MET A 203 16.69 0.09 2.72
CA MET A 203 16.53 1.23 1.81
C MET A 203 16.51 0.77 0.34
N LEU A 204 17.40 -0.13 -0.06
CA LEU A 204 17.45 -0.67 -1.42
C LEU A 204 16.15 -1.39 -1.79
N GLN A 205 15.60 -2.22 -0.89
CA GLN A 205 14.36 -2.93 -1.15
C GLN A 205 13.16 -1.98 -1.22
N ALA A 206 13.05 -1.02 -0.30
CA ALA A 206 11.96 -0.04 -0.32
C ALA A 206 11.98 0.82 -1.60
N THR A 207 13.17 1.28 -2.03
CA THR A 207 13.32 2.02 -3.29
C THR A 207 13.05 1.15 -4.51
N ALA A 208 13.49 -0.12 -4.50
CA ALA A 208 13.17 -1.07 -5.56
C ALA A 208 11.66 -1.28 -5.70
N GLU A 209 10.95 -1.50 -4.59
CA GLU A 209 9.50 -1.65 -4.57
C GLU A 209 8.78 -0.40 -5.08
N ALA A 210 9.13 0.78 -4.56
CA ALA A 210 8.53 2.05 -4.97
C ALA A 210 8.72 2.31 -6.48
N ASN A 211 9.94 2.07 -6.99
CA ASN A 211 10.24 2.23 -8.42
C ASN A 211 9.44 1.25 -9.29
N ASN A 212 9.30 0.00 -8.86
CA ASN A 212 8.54 -1.00 -9.60
C ASN A 212 7.03 -0.70 -9.56
N LEU A 213 6.47 -0.35 -8.40
CA LEU A 213 5.06 0.03 -8.27
C LEU A 213 4.71 1.26 -9.09
N ALA A 214 5.57 2.29 -9.09
CA ALA A 214 5.39 3.48 -9.92
C ALA A 214 5.41 3.13 -11.42
N ALA A 215 6.31 2.24 -11.84
CA ALA A 215 6.38 1.77 -13.22
C ALA A 215 5.15 0.94 -13.62
N VAL A 216 4.64 0.05 -12.75
CA VAL A 216 3.40 -0.72 -12.95
C VAL A 216 2.22 0.24 -13.13
N ALA A 217 2.07 1.23 -12.25
CA ALA A 217 1.00 2.22 -12.34
C ALA A 217 1.07 3.03 -13.64
N GLY A 218 2.26 3.48 -14.05
CA GLY A 218 2.46 4.21 -15.31
C GLY A 218 2.15 3.37 -16.56
N ALA A 219 2.54 2.09 -16.56
CA ALA A 219 2.24 1.17 -17.67
C ALA A 219 0.74 0.87 -17.76
N LYS A 220 0.08 0.64 -16.62
CA LYS A 220 -1.36 0.39 -16.52
C LYS A 220 -2.18 1.59 -16.98
N ASP A 221 -1.79 2.81 -16.60
CA ASP A 221 -2.42 4.04 -17.06
C ASP A 221 -2.31 4.20 -18.59
N THR A 222 -1.15 3.89 -19.15
CA THR A 222 -0.93 3.92 -20.60
C THR A 222 -1.80 2.90 -21.34
N TYR A 223 -1.91 1.68 -20.82
CA TYR A 223 -2.81 0.66 -21.34
C TYR A 223 -4.28 1.09 -21.28
N ASN A 224 -4.73 1.59 -20.13
CA ASN A 224 -6.11 2.07 -19.94
C ASN A 224 -6.46 3.18 -20.93
N LYS A 225 -5.58 4.18 -21.08
CA LYS A 225 -5.78 5.26 -22.06
C LYS A 225 -5.86 4.73 -23.49
N GLY A 226 -5.03 3.75 -23.86
CA GLY A 226 -5.07 3.10 -25.17
C GLY A 226 -6.38 2.36 -25.41
N MET A 227 -6.82 1.54 -24.44
CA MET A 227 -8.07 0.79 -24.53
C MET A 227 -9.30 1.71 -24.52
N GLU A 228 -9.33 2.77 -23.72
CA GLU A 228 -10.42 3.75 -23.72
C GLU A 228 -10.57 4.48 -25.07
N GLN A 229 -9.47 4.75 -25.76
CA GLN A 229 -9.53 5.37 -27.10
C GLN A 229 -10.17 4.45 -28.15
N VAL A 230 -10.07 3.14 -27.95
CA VAL A 230 -10.56 2.12 -28.88
C VAL A 230 -11.97 1.68 -28.51
N CYS A 231 -12.20 1.25 -27.28
CA CYS A 231 -13.47 0.68 -26.81
C CYS A 231 -14.13 1.43 -25.64
N GLY A 232 -13.69 2.67 -25.32
CA GLY A 232 -14.31 3.51 -24.29
C GLY A 232 -15.77 3.87 -24.58
N GLY A 233 -16.51 4.39 -23.61
CA GLY A 233 -17.98 4.56 -23.67
C GLY A 233 -18.51 5.21 -24.96
N ASP A 234 -17.83 6.24 -25.46
CA ASP A 234 -18.22 7.01 -26.64
C ASP A 234 -17.84 6.35 -27.98
N LYS A 235 -17.16 5.20 -27.94
CA LYS A 235 -16.67 4.49 -29.13
C LYS A 235 -17.63 3.37 -29.55
N PRO A 236 -17.80 3.16 -30.88
CA PRO A 236 -18.68 2.12 -31.40
C PRO A 236 -18.20 0.72 -31.03
N TYR A 237 -19.09 -0.27 -31.16
CA TYR A 237 -18.77 -1.68 -30.98
C TYR A 237 -17.65 -2.12 -31.91
N ILE A 238 -16.70 -2.89 -31.37
CA ILE A 238 -15.59 -3.49 -32.12
C ILE A 238 -15.74 -5.01 -32.09
N ALA A 239 -15.41 -5.68 -33.20
CA ALA A 239 -15.44 -7.14 -33.26
C ALA A 239 -14.45 -7.76 -32.26
N PRO A 240 -14.76 -8.90 -31.62
CA PRO A 240 -13.91 -9.48 -30.56
C PRO A 240 -12.48 -9.78 -31.04
N SER A 241 -12.31 -10.23 -32.28
CA SER A 241 -10.99 -10.50 -32.88
C SER A 241 -10.14 -9.23 -33.04
N ASP A 242 -10.77 -8.11 -33.37
CA ASP A 242 -10.08 -6.83 -33.53
C ASP A 242 -9.75 -6.22 -32.16
N LEU A 243 -10.65 -6.37 -31.19
CA LEU A 243 -10.45 -5.93 -29.81
C LEU A 243 -9.29 -6.70 -29.16
N GLU A 244 -9.22 -8.02 -29.35
CA GLU A 244 -8.13 -8.85 -28.86
C GLU A 244 -6.79 -8.45 -29.47
N ARG A 245 -6.76 -8.16 -30.78
CA ARG A 245 -5.56 -7.67 -31.46
C ARG A 245 -5.08 -6.32 -30.90
N GLN A 246 -6.00 -5.39 -30.63
CA GLN A 246 -5.66 -4.10 -30.01
C GLN A 246 -5.17 -4.29 -28.57
N HIS A 247 -5.82 -5.16 -27.80
CA HIS A 247 -5.39 -5.52 -26.45
C HIS A 247 -3.95 -6.04 -26.44
N GLN A 248 -3.61 -7.02 -27.31
CA GLN A 248 -2.24 -7.55 -27.37
C GLN A 248 -1.21 -6.46 -27.73
N GLY A 249 -1.55 -5.58 -28.69
CA GLY A 249 -0.70 -4.45 -29.05
C GLY A 249 -0.45 -3.48 -27.89
N PHE A 250 -1.49 -3.11 -27.15
CA PHE A 250 -1.35 -2.23 -25.98
C PHE A 250 -0.69 -2.92 -24.80
N LYS A 251 -0.94 -4.22 -24.58
CA LYS A 251 -0.29 -5.04 -23.55
C LYS A 251 1.22 -5.10 -23.80
N GLU A 252 1.64 -5.44 -25.01
CA GLU A 252 3.07 -5.42 -25.38
C GLU A 252 3.69 -4.03 -25.22
N SER A 253 2.98 -2.97 -25.60
CA SER A 253 3.47 -1.59 -25.44
C SER A 253 3.64 -1.22 -23.96
N ALA A 254 2.68 -1.58 -23.10
CA ALA A 254 2.72 -1.33 -21.67
C ALA A 254 3.85 -2.11 -21.00
N VAL A 255 4.06 -3.38 -21.37
CA VAL A 255 5.18 -4.19 -20.88
C VAL A 255 6.53 -3.62 -21.34
N LYS A 256 6.65 -3.20 -22.61
CA LYS A 256 7.86 -2.53 -23.11
C LYS A 256 8.16 -1.24 -22.34
N GLN A 257 7.15 -0.43 -22.09
CA GLN A 257 7.27 0.77 -21.27
C GLN A 257 7.75 0.41 -19.85
N PHE A 258 7.12 -0.56 -19.20
CA PHE A 258 7.55 -1.05 -17.89
C PHE A 258 9.02 -1.45 -17.90
N CYS A 259 9.46 -2.28 -18.86
CA CYS A 259 10.83 -2.74 -18.98
C CYS A 259 11.83 -1.60 -19.28
N SER A 260 11.44 -0.58 -20.03
CA SER A 260 12.29 0.57 -20.36
C SER A 260 12.64 1.46 -19.17
N VAL A 261 11.81 1.45 -18.12
CA VAL A 261 12.08 2.23 -16.89
C VAL A 261 13.26 1.62 -16.15
N LYS A 262 14.27 2.43 -15.85
CA LYS A 262 15.40 2.03 -15.00
C LYS A 262 14.92 1.85 -13.56
N LYS A 263 15.06 0.63 -13.02
CA LYS A 263 14.56 0.24 -11.70
C LYS A 263 15.68 -0.39 -10.87
N MET A 264 15.57 -0.29 -9.54
CA MET A 264 16.47 -0.97 -8.59
C MET A 264 15.90 -2.35 -8.24
N GLY A 265 16.74 -3.26 -7.73
CA GLY A 265 16.32 -4.60 -7.25
C GLY A 265 16.67 -5.78 -8.15
N GLY A 266 17.24 -5.54 -9.34
CA GLY A 266 17.64 -6.61 -10.28
C GLY A 266 16.46 -7.17 -11.09
N GLU A 267 16.79 -8.01 -12.08
CA GLU A 267 15.80 -8.52 -13.04
C GLU A 267 14.79 -9.48 -12.41
N GLU A 268 15.21 -10.35 -11.49
CA GLU A 268 14.31 -11.30 -10.81
C GLU A 268 13.23 -10.60 -9.99
N PHE A 269 13.60 -9.49 -9.33
CA PHE A 269 12.66 -8.67 -8.56
C PHE A 269 11.67 -7.97 -9.48
N CYS A 270 12.16 -7.39 -10.58
CA CYS A 270 11.33 -6.73 -11.59
C CYS A 270 10.35 -7.71 -12.27
N ARG A 271 10.77 -8.97 -12.46
CA ARG A 271 9.95 -10.01 -13.10
C ARG A 271 8.65 -10.28 -12.35
N ARG A 272 8.68 -10.31 -11.01
CA ARG A 272 7.46 -10.47 -10.19
C ARG A 272 6.43 -9.38 -10.45
N TYR A 273 6.88 -8.13 -10.59
CA TYR A 273 6.00 -6.99 -10.89
C TYR A 273 5.55 -6.98 -12.34
N GLN A 274 6.36 -7.50 -13.26
CA GLN A 274 5.95 -7.70 -14.65
C GLN A 274 4.84 -8.75 -14.74
N ASP A 275 5.00 -9.91 -14.09
CA ASP A 275 3.99 -10.97 -14.06
C ASP A 275 2.68 -10.46 -13.43
N GLN A 276 2.78 -9.65 -12.36
CA GLN A 276 1.63 -8.98 -11.75
C GLN A 276 0.97 -7.99 -12.73
N LEU A 277 1.74 -7.15 -13.40
CA LEU A 277 1.23 -6.20 -14.39
C LEU A 277 0.47 -6.94 -15.49
N GLU A 278 1.05 -7.98 -16.08
CA GLU A 278 0.41 -8.75 -17.15
C GLU A 278 -0.92 -9.36 -16.71
N ALA A 279 -0.98 -9.93 -15.49
CA ALA A 279 -2.21 -10.46 -14.91
C ALA A 279 -3.28 -9.36 -14.69
N GLU A 280 -2.89 -8.21 -14.14
CA GLU A 280 -3.81 -7.08 -13.94
C GLU A 280 -4.33 -6.53 -15.27
N LEU A 281 -3.50 -6.48 -16.32
CA LEU A 281 -3.91 -6.05 -17.66
C LEU A 281 -4.94 -7.00 -18.28
N ASP A 282 -4.80 -8.31 -18.05
CA ASP A 282 -5.75 -9.32 -18.52
C ASP A 282 -7.11 -9.22 -17.78
N GLU A 283 -7.09 -8.90 -16.48
CA GLU A 283 -8.33 -8.62 -15.72
C GLU A 283 -9.05 -7.38 -16.24
N ILE A 284 -8.30 -6.30 -16.50
CA ILE A 284 -8.86 -5.08 -17.09
C ILE A 284 -9.42 -5.37 -18.48
N TYR A 285 -8.73 -6.17 -19.28
CA TYR A 285 -9.22 -6.60 -20.59
C TYR A 285 -10.56 -7.33 -20.49
N ALA A 286 -10.72 -8.26 -19.55
CA ALA A 286 -11.98 -8.95 -19.34
C ALA A 286 -13.13 -7.98 -19.02
N ASN A 287 -12.85 -6.87 -18.32
CA ASN A 287 -13.83 -5.81 -18.09
C ASN A 287 -14.16 -5.02 -19.37
N PHE A 288 -13.16 -4.70 -20.19
CA PHE A 288 -13.38 -4.04 -21.50
C PHE A 288 -14.16 -4.92 -22.47
N VAL A 289 -13.94 -6.24 -22.48
CA VAL A 289 -14.73 -7.19 -23.28
C VAL A 289 -16.20 -7.11 -22.89
N LYS A 290 -16.52 -7.22 -21.59
CA LYS A 290 -17.90 -7.08 -21.10
C LYS A 290 -18.51 -5.72 -21.46
N HIS A 291 -17.74 -4.65 -21.36
CA HIS A 291 -18.19 -3.31 -21.72
C HIS A 291 -18.48 -3.17 -23.22
N ASN A 292 -17.62 -3.74 -24.07
CA ASN A 292 -17.80 -3.75 -25.51
C ASN A 292 -19.00 -4.62 -25.93
N ASP A 293 -19.17 -5.81 -25.36
CA ASP A 293 -20.31 -6.68 -25.64
C ASP A 293 -21.65 -6.03 -25.29
N GLY A 294 -21.69 -5.22 -24.23
CA GLY A 294 -22.86 -4.40 -23.89
C GLY A 294 -23.28 -3.40 -24.98
N LYS A 295 -22.38 -3.03 -25.89
CA LYS A 295 -22.65 -2.13 -27.03
C LYS A 295 -23.12 -2.84 -28.29
N ASN A 296 -23.23 -4.17 -28.26
CA ASN A 296 -23.62 -4.93 -29.45
C ASN A 296 -25.10 -4.70 -29.80
N ILE A 297 -25.36 -3.68 -30.62
CA ILE A 297 -26.70 -3.27 -31.07
C ILE A 297 -27.40 -4.41 -31.85
N PHE A 298 -26.66 -5.33 -32.46
CA PHE A 298 -27.25 -6.46 -33.20
C PHE A 298 -27.96 -7.47 -32.30
N TYR A 299 -27.50 -7.66 -31.06
CA TYR A 299 -28.26 -8.46 -30.07
C TYR A 299 -29.52 -7.72 -29.62
N ALA A 300 -29.44 -6.40 -29.42
CA ALA A 300 -30.58 -5.59 -28.98
C ALA A 300 -31.66 -5.39 -30.05
N ALA A 301 -31.30 -5.38 -31.34
CA ALA A 301 -32.23 -5.20 -32.46
C ALA A 301 -32.91 -6.50 -32.93
N ARG A 302 -32.44 -7.67 -32.46
CA ARG A 302 -32.95 -8.99 -32.86
C ARG A 302 -34.38 -9.22 -32.39
N THR A 303 -34.67 -8.94 -31.12
CA THR A 303 -35.99 -9.13 -30.50
C THR A 303 -37.08 -8.24 -31.10
N PRO A 304 -36.83 -6.95 -31.38
CA PRO A 304 -37.78 -6.13 -32.14
C PRO A 304 -38.00 -6.67 -33.56
N ALA A 305 -36.93 -7.04 -34.28
CA ALA A 305 -37.02 -7.50 -35.66
C ALA A 305 -37.81 -8.82 -35.79
N THR A 306 -37.65 -9.76 -34.86
CA THR A 306 -38.42 -11.02 -34.83
C THR A 306 -39.91 -10.75 -34.60
N LEU A 307 -40.25 -9.94 -33.60
CA LEU A 307 -41.63 -9.60 -33.25
C LEU A 307 -42.32 -8.84 -34.39
N PHE A 308 -41.64 -7.86 -35.01
CA PHE A 308 -42.15 -7.17 -36.19
C PHE A 308 -42.39 -8.13 -37.37
N ALA A 309 -41.49 -9.08 -37.60
CA ALA A 309 -41.66 -10.04 -38.69
C ALA A 309 -42.82 -11.01 -38.45
N VAL A 310 -43.05 -11.44 -37.21
CA VAL A 310 -44.21 -12.27 -36.83
C VAL A 310 -45.50 -11.49 -37.01
N MET A 311 -45.55 -10.23 -36.56
CA MET A 311 -46.71 -9.36 -36.78
C MET A 311 -47.03 -9.20 -38.26
N PHE A 312 -46.00 -8.94 -39.09
CA PHE A 312 -46.17 -8.79 -40.53
C PHE A 312 -46.69 -10.08 -41.20
N ALA A 313 -46.12 -11.24 -40.85
CA ALA A 313 -46.57 -12.52 -41.40
C ALA A 313 -48.02 -12.83 -41.02
N MET A 314 -48.39 -12.64 -39.75
CA MET A 314 -49.75 -12.89 -39.27
C MET A 314 -50.78 -11.92 -39.87
N TYR A 315 -50.40 -10.66 -40.13
CA TYR A 315 -51.25 -9.70 -40.82
C TYR A 315 -51.59 -10.15 -42.25
N ILE A 316 -50.58 -10.60 -43.02
CA ILE A 316 -50.80 -11.10 -44.39
C ILE A 316 -51.69 -12.36 -44.38
N ILE A 317 -51.44 -13.31 -43.47
CA ILE A 317 -52.23 -14.55 -43.35
C ILE A 317 -53.68 -14.24 -42.94
N SER A 318 -53.87 -13.31 -42.00
CA SER A 318 -55.18 -12.84 -41.58
C SER A 318 -55.97 -12.20 -42.74
N GLY A 319 -55.32 -11.34 -43.53
CA GLY A 319 -55.93 -10.72 -44.71
C GLY A 319 -56.35 -11.74 -45.78
N LEU A 320 -55.50 -12.71 -46.07
CA LEU A 320 -55.79 -13.77 -47.05
C LEU A 320 -56.92 -14.69 -46.57
N THR A 321 -56.87 -15.15 -45.31
CA THR A 321 -57.88 -16.07 -44.76
C THR A 321 -59.23 -15.40 -44.50
N GLY A 322 -59.23 -14.10 -44.17
CA GLY A 322 -60.44 -13.28 -44.10
C GLY A 322 -61.09 -13.10 -45.47
N PHE A 323 -60.29 -12.94 -46.54
CA PHE A 323 -60.80 -12.89 -47.91
C PHE A 323 -61.41 -14.22 -48.38
N LEU A 324 -60.85 -15.35 -47.92
CA LEU A 324 -61.35 -16.71 -48.19
C LEU A 324 -62.57 -17.10 -47.33
N GLY A 325 -63.06 -16.23 -46.43
CA GLY A 325 -64.23 -16.47 -45.59
C GLY A 325 -63.98 -17.37 -44.36
N MET A 326 -62.72 -17.69 -44.05
CA MET A 326 -62.33 -18.51 -42.89
C MET A 326 -62.13 -17.64 -41.64
N ASN A 327 -63.22 -17.06 -41.15
CA ASN A 327 -63.20 -16.06 -40.06
C ASN A 327 -62.56 -16.56 -38.76
N SER A 328 -62.63 -17.86 -38.45
CA SER A 328 -62.00 -18.44 -37.26
C SER A 328 -60.48 -18.45 -37.32
N ILE A 329 -59.88 -18.57 -38.51
CA ILE A 329 -58.42 -18.56 -38.67
C ILE A 329 -57.91 -17.12 -38.70
N ALA A 330 -58.65 -16.22 -39.34
CA ALA A 330 -58.34 -14.80 -39.34
C ALA A 330 -58.37 -14.20 -37.91
N SER A 331 -59.35 -14.57 -37.09
CA SER A 331 -59.42 -14.12 -35.69
C SER A 331 -58.26 -14.64 -34.84
N LEU A 332 -57.84 -15.90 -35.05
CA LEU A 332 -56.69 -16.48 -34.38
C LEU A 332 -55.38 -15.77 -34.76
N CYS A 333 -55.18 -15.46 -36.05
CA CYS A 333 -54.00 -14.71 -36.51
C CYS A 333 -53.97 -13.28 -35.94
N ASN A 334 -55.13 -12.61 -35.85
CA ASN A 334 -55.23 -11.29 -35.22
C ASN A 334 -54.95 -11.33 -33.71
N LEU A 335 -55.33 -12.41 -33.00
CA LEU A 335 -54.99 -12.61 -31.59
C LEU A 335 -53.46 -12.73 -31.40
N ILE A 336 -52.80 -13.55 -32.23
CA ILE A 336 -51.33 -13.74 -32.20
C ILE A 336 -50.61 -12.42 -32.50
N MET A 337 -51.11 -11.65 -33.47
CA MET A 337 -50.58 -10.31 -33.76
C MET A 337 -50.73 -9.35 -32.58
N GLY A 338 -51.88 -9.36 -31.89
CA GLY A 338 -52.12 -8.55 -30.69
C GLY A 338 -51.18 -8.93 -29.54
N LEU A 339 -50.94 -10.22 -29.31
CA LEU A 339 -49.98 -10.71 -28.32
C LEU A 339 -48.54 -10.31 -28.65
N ALA A 340 -48.14 -10.36 -29.93
CA ALA A 340 -46.83 -9.92 -30.37
C ALA A 340 -46.64 -8.40 -30.19
N LEU A 341 -47.67 -7.59 -30.45
CA LEU A 341 -47.65 -6.14 -30.22
C LEU A 341 -47.52 -5.81 -28.72
N ILE A 342 -48.30 -6.47 -27.86
CA ILE A 342 -48.20 -6.30 -26.40
C ILE A 342 -46.78 -6.68 -25.94
N SER A 343 -46.23 -7.80 -26.42
CA SER A 343 -44.87 -8.23 -26.09
C SER A 343 -43.81 -7.22 -26.54
N LEU A 344 -43.97 -6.59 -27.70
CA LEU A 344 -43.08 -5.53 -28.18
C LEU A 344 -43.15 -4.26 -27.31
N CYS A 345 -44.36 -3.83 -26.94
CA CYS A 345 -44.56 -2.68 -26.05
C CYS A 345 -44.01 -2.95 -24.65
N THR A 346 -44.23 -4.15 -24.10
CA THR A 346 -43.66 -4.58 -22.82
C THR A 346 -42.14 -4.64 -22.88
N TRP A 347 -41.56 -5.17 -23.96
CA TRP A 347 -40.11 -5.20 -24.16
C TRP A 347 -39.51 -3.79 -24.24
N ALA A 348 -40.15 -2.87 -25.00
CA ALA A 348 -39.72 -1.49 -25.11
C ALA A 348 -39.82 -0.75 -23.76
N TYR A 349 -40.88 -0.99 -23.00
CA TYR A 349 -41.05 -0.46 -21.65
C TYR A 349 -39.97 -0.97 -20.70
N VAL A 350 -39.73 -2.28 -20.64
CA VAL A 350 -38.70 -2.90 -19.77
C VAL A 350 -37.29 -2.40 -20.12
N LYS A 351 -36.98 -2.23 -21.41
CA LYS A 351 -35.69 -1.68 -21.85
C LYS A 351 -35.52 -0.20 -21.51
N TYR A 352 -36.60 0.58 -21.53
CA TYR A 352 -36.56 2.02 -21.24
C TYR A 352 -36.62 2.33 -19.73
N SER A 353 -37.48 1.63 -18.97
CA SER A 353 -37.65 1.84 -17.53
C SER A 353 -36.64 1.08 -16.67
N GLY A 354 -36.11 -0.03 -17.16
CA GLY A 354 -35.21 -0.92 -16.41
C GLY A 354 -35.91 -1.77 -15.34
N GLU A 355 -37.22 -1.61 -15.14
CA GLU A 355 -38.02 -2.44 -14.22
C GLU A 355 -38.44 -3.77 -14.88
N PHE A 356 -38.64 -4.81 -14.07
CA PHE A 356 -39.08 -6.16 -14.53
C PHE A 356 -38.14 -6.81 -15.58
N ARG A 357 -36.83 -6.76 -15.34
CA ARG A 357 -35.80 -7.38 -16.20
C ARG A 357 -36.05 -8.85 -16.55
N GLU A 358 -36.62 -9.63 -15.62
CA GLU A 358 -36.96 -11.05 -15.83
C GLU A 358 -37.96 -11.27 -16.99
N VAL A 359 -38.94 -10.36 -17.12
CA VAL A 359 -39.94 -10.39 -18.20
C VAL A 359 -39.27 -10.04 -19.54
N GLY A 360 -38.35 -9.07 -19.53
CA GLY A 360 -37.55 -8.74 -20.72
C GLY A 360 -36.71 -9.91 -21.20
N THR A 361 -36.04 -10.62 -20.28
CA THR A 361 -35.23 -11.81 -20.62
C THR A 361 -36.07 -12.97 -21.13
N ALA A 362 -37.29 -13.18 -20.62
CA ALA A 362 -38.19 -14.21 -21.13
C ALA A 362 -38.66 -13.92 -22.57
N ILE A 363 -38.94 -12.64 -22.88
CA ILE A 363 -39.31 -12.21 -24.24
C ILE A 363 -38.12 -12.41 -25.21
N ASP A 364 -36.90 -12.07 -24.79
CA ASP A 364 -35.69 -12.27 -25.58
C ASP A 364 -35.46 -13.77 -25.90
N GLN A 365 -35.65 -14.68 -24.93
CA GLN A 365 -35.53 -16.13 -25.14
C GLN A 365 -36.56 -16.69 -26.14
N ILE A 366 -37.82 -16.24 -26.07
CA ILE A 366 -38.87 -16.66 -27.01
C ILE A 366 -38.57 -16.15 -28.43
N ALA A 367 -38.12 -14.89 -28.53
CA ALA A 367 -37.70 -14.31 -29.80
C ALA A 367 -36.50 -15.04 -30.42
N GLU A 368 -35.55 -15.49 -29.60
CA GLU A 368 -34.40 -16.28 -30.02
C GLU A 368 -34.82 -17.65 -30.59
N ALA A 369 -35.68 -18.37 -29.88
CA ALA A 369 -36.22 -19.66 -30.35
C ALA A 369 -36.94 -19.53 -31.71
N LEU A 370 -37.71 -18.45 -31.90
CA LEU A 370 -38.39 -18.16 -33.18
C LEU A 370 -37.42 -17.77 -34.31
N TRP A 371 -36.34 -17.06 -33.99
CA TRP A 371 -35.34 -16.66 -34.97
C TRP A 371 -34.51 -17.85 -35.48
N GLU A 372 -34.09 -18.74 -34.58
CA GLU A 372 -33.32 -19.94 -34.94
C GLU A 372 -34.13 -20.90 -35.82
N GLN A 373 -35.43 -21.08 -35.54
CA GLN A 373 -36.31 -21.90 -36.39
C GLN A 373 -36.44 -21.37 -37.83
N ARG A 374 -36.28 -20.05 -38.05
CA ARG A 374 -36.40 -19.44 -39.38
C ARG A 374 -35.11 -19.55 -40.23
N ASN A 375 -33.96 -19.76 -39.60
CA ASN A 375 -32.65 -19.85 -40.26
C ASN A 375 -31.97 -21.21 -40.00
N PRO A 376 -32.47 -22.34 -40.55
CA PRO A 376 -31.82 -23.64 -40.39
C PRO A 376 -30.50 -23.81 -41.17
N ARG A 377 -29.86 -22.73 -41.64
CA ARG A 377 -28.57 -22.80 -42.36
C ARG A 377 -27.58 -21.75 -41.87
N LYS A 378 -26.83 -22.09 -40.83
CA LYS A 378 -25.34 -22.05 -40.79
C LYS A 378 -24.86 -22.52 -39.41
N VAL A 379 -24.87 -23.84 -39.22
CA VAL A 379 -23.95 -24.52 -38.30
C VAL A 379 -23.23 -25.58 -39.12
N ARG A 380 -22.10 -25.19 -39.71
CA ARG A 380 -20.97 -26.05 -40.13
C ARG A 380 -19.85 -25.18 -40.71
N ASN A 381 -18.99 -24.73 -39.82
CA ASN A 381 -17.53 -24.95 -39.77
C ASN A 381 -16.87 -23.83 -39.00
#